data_AF-Q314Q0-F1
#
_entry.id   AF-Q314Q0-F1
#
_cell.length_a   1.000
_cell.length_b   1.000
_cell.length_c   1.000
_cell.angle_alpha   90.00
_cell.angle_beta   90.00
_cell.angle_gamma   90.00
#
_symmetry.space_group_name_H-M   'P 1'
#
loop_
_entity.id
_entity.type
_entity.pdbx_description
1 polymer ?
#
loop_
_entity_poly.entity_id
_entity_poly.type
_entity_poly.pdbx_seq_one_letter_code
_entity_poly.pdbx_strand_id
1 'polypeptide(L)'
;MNSTDSPPRSAAPLCAGPLTVLGIDVTSAPGRRKPLACAAGILQADTLHIDRLHAVTALHGLPRHTGANTPWQAEMLLCAPPASLEHLLAHKGPWIAGFDMPFGLPAAFLHWWQQAQRDCRTPLRKAAPLCEPASELPCWQDYVSSLAQLDKDAFRQTIYAFMNTRPTGHKLPLRLTDAQTAAQSPLRLNYVPVGRMFHALVPLLASCGINIPLLRPTTDSRTAIEVYPALAARAVLGNPPRYKDGTGAQRQQRTQARAALLEALPEYCRTIGGLALSVRPQLYQTMLQDTAGDFADALLCAVLTALAVRRRDAGMPPVPHLKMYHEGCIALQDMFCPPQPHGSGTTAPA
;
A
#
# COMPACT_ATOMS: atom_id res chain seq x y z
N MET A 1 12.77 -19.89 35.54
CA MET A 1 13.10 -18.48 35.26
C MET A 1 13.81 -18.44 33.92
N ASN A 2 13.12 -18.00 32.87
CA ASN A 2 13.72 -17.50 31.63
C ASN A 2 12.59 -16.75 30.90
N SER A 3 12.44 -15.49 31.28
CA SER A 3 11.54 -14.53 30.63
C SER A 3 12.13 -14.20 29.27
N THR A 4 11.49 -14.69 28.21
CA THR A 4 11.66 -14.14 26.86
C THR A 4 10.87 -12.83 26.81
N ASP A 5 11.45 -11.76 27.34
CA ASP A 5 10.92 -10.41 27.16
C ASP A 5 11.05 -10.04 25.69
N SER A 6 9.94 -10.19 24.97
CA SER A 6 9.75 -9.50 23.69
C SER A 6 9.78 -8.00 23.94
N PRO A 7 10.40 -7.18 23.07
CA PRO A 7 10.44 -5.74 23.29
C PRO A 7 9.00 -5.19 23.39
N PRO A 8 8.74 -4.23 24.28
CA PRO A 8 7.41 -3.70 24.50
C PRO A 8 6.87 -3.08 23.21
N ARG A 9 5.71 -3.57 22.78
CA ARG A 9 4.94 -2.99 21.67
C ARG A 9 4.52 -1.58 22.05
N SER A 10 5.27 -0.57 21.62
CA SER A 10 4.79 0.81 21.58
C SER A 10 4.25 1.11 20.19
N ALA A 11 3.09 0.53 19.87
CA ALA A 11 2.19 1.20 18.94
C ALA A 11 1.32 2.10 19.82
N ALA A 12 1.62 3.40 19.84
CA ALA A 12 0.69 4.37 20.41
C ALA A 12 -0.70 4.08 19.80
N PRO A 13 -1.79 4.02 20.60
CA PRO A 13 -3.11 3.80 20.05
C PRO A 13 -3.34 4.83 18.94
N LEU A 14 -3.77 4.37 17.76
CA LEU A 14 -4.21 5.22 16.65
C LEU A 14 -5.46 5.99 17.10
N CYS A 15 -5.25 7.02 17.91
CA CYS A 15 -6.17 7.98 18.56
C CYS A 15 -7.43 7.43 19.25
N ALA A 16 -7.77 8.02 20.41
CA ALA A 16 -9.06 7.80 21.09
C ALA A 16 -10.22 8.64 20.49
N GLY A 17 -9.95 9.45 19.47
CA GLY A 17 -10.90 10.34 18.80
C GLY A 17 -11.06 10.03 17.31
N PRO A 18 -11.83 10.84 16.57
CA PRO A 18 -12.04 10.65 15.14
C PRO A 18 -10.71 10.62 14.37
N LEU A 19 -10.53 9.60 13.54
CA LEU A 19 -9.33 9.40 12.73
C LEU A 19 -9.66 9.57 11.25
N THR A 20 -8.88 10.38 10.54
CA THR A 20 -9.03 10.47 9.08
C THR A 20 -8.48 9.21 8.43
N VAL A 21 -9.31 8.57 7.59
CA VAL A 21 -8.96 7.37 6.82
C VAL A 21 -8.98 7.69 5.34
N LEU A 22 -7.91 7.33 4.66
CA LEU A 22 -7.76 7.47 3.22
C LEU A 22 -7.56 6.07 2.60
N GLY A 23 -8.31 5.77 1.54
CA GLY A 23 -8.08 4.60 0.69
C GLY A 23 -7.71 5.04 -0.70
N ILE A 24 -6.60 4.53 -1.22
CA ILE A 24 -5.96 5.07 -2.42
C ILE A 24 -5.71 3.95 -3.44
N ASP A 25 -6.42 3.99 -4.56
CA ASP A 25 -6.08 3.23 -5.76
C ASP A 25 -5.09 4.05 -6.60
N VAL A 26 -3.86 3.53 -6.75
CA VAL A 26 -2.74 4.29 -7.30
C VAL A 26 -2.54 4.06 -8.79
N THR A 27 -1.88 5.04 -9.41
CA THR A 27 -1.32 4.92 -10.75
C THR A 27 0.08 5.52 -10.75
N SER A 28 1.00 4.93 -11.52
CA SER A 28 2.39 5.40 -11.59
C SER A 28 2.55 6.73 -12.34
N ALA A 29 1.51 7.18 -13.05
CA ALA A 29 1.52 8.39 -13.85
C ALA A 29 0.12 9.02 -13.84
N PRO A 30 -0.30 9.60 -12.71
CA PRO A 30 -1.61 10.24 -12.63
C PRO A 30 -1.69 11.39 -13.63
N GLY A 31 -2.89 11.56 -14.17
CA GLY A 31 -3.24 12.63 -15.11
C GLY A 31 -4.74 12.68 -15.31
N ARG A 32 -5.23 13.65 -16.08
CA ARG A 32 -6.68 13.86 -16.27
C ARG A 32 -7.46 12.63 -16.75
N ARG A 33 -6.81 11.77 -17.56
CA ARG A 33 -7.44 10.55 -18.12
C ARG A 33 -7.35 9.33 -17.21
N LYS A 34 -6.40 9.32 -16.27
CA LYS A 34 -6.18 8.25 -15.31
C LYS A 34 -5.68 8.88 -14.01
N PRO A 35 -6.57 9.49 -13.21
CA PRO A 35 -6.19 10.03 -11.92
C PRO A 35 -5.83 8.89 -10.96
N LEU A 36 -5.18 9.23 -9.86
CA LEU A 36 -5.20 8.42 -8.65
C LEU A 36 -6.55 8.65 -7.97
N ALA A 37 -7.24 7.57 -7.61
CA ALA A 37 -8.54 7.65 -6.94
C ALA A 37 -8.32 7.54 -5.43
N CYS A 38 -8.94 8.45 -4.67
CA CYS A 38 -8.86 8.45 -3.21
C CYS A 38 -10.26 8.53 -2.61
N ALA A 39 -10.62 7.56 -1.78
CA ALA A 39 -11.77 7.64 -0.90
C ALA A 39 -11.33 8.18 0.45
N ALA A 40 -11.97 9.24 0.91
CA ALA A 40 -11.64 9.90 2.17
C ALA A 40 -12.85 9.91 3.10
N GLY A 41 -12.56 9.71 4.39
CA GLY A 41 -13.58 9.65 5.42
C GLY A 41 -13.03 9.74 6.82
N ILE A 42 -13.93 9.61 7.79
CA ILE A 42 -13.61 9.64 9.21
C ILE A 42 -14.01 8.29 9.83
N LEU A 43 -13.07 7.64 10.51
CA LEU A 43 -13.34 6.53 11.40
C LEU A 43 -13.59 7.06 12.80
N GLN A 44 -14.78 6.82 13.34
CA GLN A 44 -15.15 7.19 14.70
C GLN A 44 -15.81 5.99 15.37
N ALA A 45 -15.25 5.57 16.51
CA ALA A 45 -15.59 4.30 17.15
C ALA A 45 -15.54 3.15 16.13
N ASP A 46 -16.66 2.46 15.91
CA ASP A 46 -16.77 1.33 14.99
C ASP A 46 -17.32 1.71 13.61
N THR A 47 -17.50 3.01 13.31
CA THR A 47 -18.09 3.47 12.04
C THR A 47 -17.09 4.22 11.17
N LEU A 48 -16.91 3.74 9.94
CA LEU A 48 -16.21 4.45 8.87
C LEU A 48 -17.24 5.24 8.04
N HIS A 49 -17.14 6.57 8.09
CA HIS A 49 -17.95 7.49 7.29
C HIS A 49 -17.15 8.01 6.09
N ILE A 50 -17.43 7.49 4.89
CA ILE A 50 -16.87 7.97 3.62
C ILE A 50 -17.73 9.10 3.08
N ASP A 51 -17.13 10.30 2.97
CA ASP A 51 -17.85 11.52 2.61
C ASP A 51 -17.27 12.25 1.40
N ARG A 52 -16.08 11.84 0.94
CA ARG A 52 -15.39 12.44 -0.21
C ARG A 52 -14.72 11.37 -1.10
N LEU A 53 -14.73 11.63 -2.40
CA LEU A 53 -13.90 10.98 -3.40
C LEU A 53 -13.05 12.06 -4.09
N HIS A 54 -11.74 11.82 -4.22
CA HIS A 54 -10.81 12.73 -4.87
C HIS A 54 -10.17 12.06 -6.09
N ALA A 55 -10.18 12.77 -7.22
CA ALA A 55 -9.41 12.42 -8.41
C ALA A 55 -8.12 13.25 -8.43
N VAL A 56 -7.01 12.63 -8.04
CA VAL A 56 -5.71 13.30 -7.93
C VAL A 56 -4.94 13.12 -9.24
N THR A 57 -4.59 14.23 -9.89
CA THR A 57 -4.06 14.20 -11.27
C THR A 57 -2.55 14.44 -11.38
N ALA A 58 -1.87 14.60 -10.25
CA ALA A 58 -0.41 14.75 -10.20
C ALA A 58 0.18 14.05 -8.96
N LEU A 59 1.44 13.65 -9.02
CA LEU A 59 2.16 13.16 -7.83
C LEU A 59 2.71 14.32 -7.02
N HIS A 60 3.35 15.26 -7.71
CA HIS A 60 3.95 16.46 -7.11
C HIS A 60 3.08 17.68 -7.42
N GLY A 61 3.09 18.65 -6.53
CA GLY A 61 2.34 19.90 -6.76
C GLY A 61 2.57 20.97 -5.71
N LEU A 62 3.25 20.66 -4.60
CA LEU A 62 3.63 21.70 -3.66
C LEU A 62 4.73 22.57 -4.27
N PRO A 63 4.68 23.90 -4.08
CA PRO A 63 5.80 24.76 -4.38
C PRO A 63 7.03 24.25 -3.60
N ARG A 64 8.09 23.84 -4.32
CA ARG A 64 9.37 23.56 -3.65
C ARG A 64 9.89 24.89 -3.15
N HIS A 65 9.95 25.08 -1.83
CA HIS A 65 10.35 26.35 -1.23
C HIS A 65 11.64 26.89 -1.86
N THR A 66 11.51 27.95 -2.66
CA THR A 66 12.58 28.90 -2.94
C THR A 66 12.42 30.05 -1.94
N GLY A 67 13.04 29.94 -0.77
CA GLY A 67 13.07 31.01 0.22
C GLY A 67 12.00 30.91 1.32
N ALA A 68 12.36 31.45 2.48
CA ALA A 68 11.81 31.20 3.80
C ALA A 68 10.33 31.63 4.03
N ASN A 69 9.70 30.94 4.99
CA ASN A 69 8.59 31.38 5.85
C ASN A 69 7.43 32.14 5.19
N THR A 70 6.41 31.42 4.74
CA THR A 70 5.04 31.98 4.72
C THR A 70 4.02 31.00 5.30
N PRO A 71 3.51 31.25 6.52
CA PRO A 71 2.48 30.42 7.18
C PRO A 71 1.17 30.28 6.39
N TRP A 72 0.85 31.26 5.54
CA TRP A 72 -0.40 31.33 4.77
C TRP A 72 -0.56 30.25 3.68
N GLN A 73 0.53 29.62 3.23
CA GLN A 73 0.47 28.54 2.23
C GLN A 73 -0.17 27.27 2.79
N ALA A 74 -0.05 27.02 4.10
CA ALA A 74 -0.65 25.87 4.77
C ALA A 74 -2.18 25.98 4.95
N GLU A 75 -2.72 27.21 5.04
CA GLU A 75 -4.17 27.44 5.21
C GLU A 75 -4.94 27.39 3.88
N MET A 76 -4.35 27.84 2.76
CA MET A 76 -4.98 27.71 1.43
C MET A 76 -5.14 26.24 0.98
N LEU A 77 -4.33 25.33 1.52
CA LEU A 77 -4.38 23.89 1.21
C LEU A 77 -5.61 23.18 1.80
N LEU A 78 -6.30 23.79 2.77
CA LEU A 78 -7.38 23.13 3.52
C LEU A 78 -8.75 23.20 2.83
N CYS A 79 -8.93 24.03 1.81
CA CYS A 79 -10.25 24.32 1.21
C CYS A 79 -10.42 23.86 -0.25
N ALA A 80 -9.35 23.43 -0.93
CA ALA A 80 -9.40 22.98 -2.32
C ALA A 80 -9.17 21.46 -2.41
N PRO A 81 -9.84 20.75 -3.35
CA PRO A 81 -9.53 19.34 -3.60
C PRO A 81 -8.03 19.18 -3.94
N PRO A 82 -7.36 18.13 -3.43
CA PRO A 82 -5.93 17.98 -3.57
C PRO A 82 -5.54 17.82 -5.05
N ALA A 83 -4.80 18.79 -5.58
CA ALA A 83 -4.34 18.76 -6.97
C ALA A 83 -3.22 17.72 -7.21
N SER A 84 -2.53 17.29 -6.14
CA SER A 84 -1.48 16.27 -6.20
C SER A 84 -1.48 15.35 -4.98
N LEU A 85 -0.80 14.20 -5.09
CA LEU A 85 -0.62 13.28 -3.97
C LEU A 85 0.17 13.95 -2.84
N GLU A 86 1.23 14.68 -3.18
CA GLU A 86 2.01 15.46 -2.22
C GLU A 86 1.14 16.44 -1.40
N HIS A 87 0.17 17.12 -2.03
CA HIS A 87 -0.81 17.94 -1.31
C HIS A 87 -1.66 17.12 -0.33
N LEU A 88 -2.13 15.94 -0.74
CA LEU A 88 -2.89 15.04 0.12
C LEU A 88 -2.06 14.60 1.34
N LEU A 89 -0.79 14.23 1.13
CA LEU A 89 0.14 13.78 2.17
C LEU A 89 0.61 14.89 3.12
N ALA A 90 0.55 16.15 2.69
CA ALA A 90 0.93 17.30 3.50
C ALA A 90 -0.14 17.71 4.53
N HIS A 91 -1.36 17.17 4.45
CA HIS A 91 -2.40 17.43 5.43
C HIS A 91 -1.92 17.06 6.84
N LYS A 92 -2.20 17.94 7.82
CA LYS A 92 -1.85 17.69 9.22
C LYS A 92 -2.58 16.43 9.70
N GLY A 93 -1.84 15.55 10.38
CA GLY A 93 -2.41 14.35 11.01
C GLY A 93 -3.26 14.67 12.25
N PRO A 94 -3.86 13.66 12.89
CA PRO A 94 -3.66 12.23 12.60
C PRO A 94 -4.48 11.75 11.40
N TRP A 95 -3.84 10.96 10.54
CA TRP A 95 -4.52 10.24 9.47
C TRP A 95 -3.79 8.93 9.15
N ILE A 96 -4.53 7.97 8.60
CA ILE A 96 -3.98 6.73 8.06
C ILE A 96 -4.45 6.52 6.63
N ALA A 97 -3.54 6.09 5.76
CA ALA A 97 -3.80 5.89 4.34
C ALA A 97 -3.39 4.49 3.87
N GLY A 98 -4.32 3.74 3.28
CA GLY A 98 -4.04 2.47 2.60
C GLY A 98 -3.87 2.67 1.10
N PHE A 99 -2.74 2.19 0.58
CA PHE A 99 -2.39 2.30 -0.84
C PHE A 99 -2.44 0.93 -1.53
N ASP A 100 -3.07 0.85 -2.70
CA ASP A 100 -3.04 -0.33 -3.60
C ASP A 100 -1.71 -0.42 -4.36
N MET A 101 -0.59 -0.50 -3.64
CA MET A 101 0.72 -0.77 -4.24
C MET A 101 1.73 -1.33 -3.24
N PRO A 102 2.74 -2.06 -3.73
CA PRO A 102 3.83 -2.54 -2.90
C PRO A 102 4.67 -1.39 -2.33
N PHE A 103 4.99 -1.47 -1.04
CA PHE A 103 5.92 -0.55 -0.36
C PHE A 103 7.36 -1.05 -0.35
N GLY A 104 7.59 -2.32 -0.70
CA GLY A 104 8.92 -2.91 -0.78
C GLY A 104 9.08 -3.87 -1.96
N LEU A 105 10.29 -4.40 -2.11
CA LEU A 105 10.66 -5.27 -3.23
C LEU A 105 11.06 -6.66 -2.72
N PRO A 106 10.97 -7.72 -3.55
CA PRO A 106 11.36 -9.08 -3.17
C PRO A 106 12.82 -9.18 -2.73
N ALA A 107 13.09 -9.95 -1.68
CA ALA A 107 14.42 -10.20 -1.11
C ALA A 107 15.43 -10.64 -2.18
N ALA A 108 15.00 -11.50 -3.12
CA ALA A 108 15.86 -11.95 -4.21
C ALA A 108 16.37 -10.78 -5.10
N PHE A 109 15.54 -9.77 -5.33
CA PHE A 109 15.97 -8.56 -6.03
C PHE A 109 16.85 -7.68 -5.16
N LEU A 110 16.50 -7.51 -3.88
CA LEU A 110 17.28 -6.69 -2.94
C LEU A 110 18.71 -7.22 -2.75
N HIS A 111 18.90 -8.54 -2.61
CA HIS A 111 20.22 -9.15 -2.57
C HIS A 111 21.01 -8.90 -3.86
N TRP A 112 20.39 -9.12 -5.02
CA TRP A 112 21.04 -8.88 -6.31
C TRP A 112 21.40 -7.40 -6.49
N TRP A 113 20.50 -6.47 -6.14
CA TRP A 113 20.73 -5.04 -6.24
C TRP A 113 21.89 -4.59 -5.35
N GLN A 114 21.94 -5.09 -4.11
CA GLN A 114 23.02 -4.78 -3.19
C GLN A 114 24.37 -5.29 -3.72
N GLN A 115 24.41 -6.48 -4.31
CA GLN A 115 25.63 -7.02 -4.94
C GLN A 115 26.06 -6.18 -6.15
N ALA A 116 25.13 -5.88 -7.06
CA ALA A 116 25.39 -5.04 -8.23
C ALA A 116 25.92 -3.65 -7.83
N GLN A 117 25.40 -3.06 -6.75
CA GLN A 117 25.89 -1.78 -6.23
C GLN A 117 27.33 -1.87 -5.68
N ARG A 118 27.74 -3.01 -5.10
CA ARG A 118 29.13 -3.22 -4.65
C ARG A 118 30.07 -3.36 -5.85
N ASP A 119 29.67 -4.13 -6.84
CA ASP A 119 30.49 -4.40 -8.03
C ASP A 119 30.68 -3.14 -8.90
N CYS A 120 29.74 -2.18 -8.84
CA CYS A 120 29.80 -0.92 -9.59
C CYS A 120 30.47 0.26 -8.84
N ARG A 121 30.89 0.14 -7.57
CA ARG A 121 31.39 1.28 -6.75
C ARG A 121 32.85 1.15 -6.29
N THR A 122 33.68 2.11 -6.73
CA THR A 122 34.60 2.87 -5.87
C THR A 122 33.80 3.67 -4.81
N PRO A 123 34.35 3.97 -3.61
CA PRO A 123 33.60 4.02 -2.36
C PRO A 123 32.64 5.22 -2.25
N LEU A 124 31.34 4.99 -2.45
CA LEU A 124 30.30 5.94 -2.05
C LEU A 124 29.95 5.73 -0.57
N ARG A 125 30.36 6.72 0.24
CA ARG A 125 29.89 7.14 1.58
C ARG A 125 29.35 6.03 2.51
N LYS A 126 30.06 5.84 3.63
CA LYS A 126 29.55 5.21 4.87
C LYS A 126 28.19 5.82 5.24
N ALA A 127 27.10 5.11 4.96
CA ALA A 127 25.85 5.31 5.67
C ALA A 127 26.05 4.75 7.09
N ALA A 128 25.65 5.49 8.11
CA ALA A 128 25.65 5.01 9.49
C ALA A 128 24.62 3.87 9.62
N PRO A 129 24.95 2.77 10.33
CA PRO A 129 24.05 1.64 10.44
C PRO A 129 22.85 2.02 11.31
N LEU A 130 21.66 2.03 10.72
CA LEU A 130 20.39 1.94 11.47
C LEU A 130 19.75 0.56 11.33
N CYS A 131 20.52 -0.45 10.90
CA CYS A 131 20.12 -1.85 11.02
C CYS A 131 21.12 -2.61 11.89
N GLU A 132 20.57 -3.34 12.87
CA GLU A 132 21.25 -4.41 13.57
C GLU A 132 21.95 -5.36 12.57
N PRO A 133 23.17 -5.84 12.86
CA PRO A 133 24.05 -6.54 11.93
C PRO A 133 23.61 -7.95 11.52
N ALA A 134 22.35 -8.36 11.77
CA ALA A 134 21.87 -9.73 11.59
C ALA A 134 21.09 -9.99 10.28
N SER A 135 20.84 -8.98 9.45
CA SER A 135 20.09 -9.14 8.20
C SER A 135 21.00 -9.02 6.97
N GLU A 136 21.06 -10.08 6.15
CA GLU A 136 21.74 -10.05 4.84
C GLU A 136 21.04 -9.10 3.83
N LEU A 137 19.86 -8.56 4.15
CA LEU A 137 19.10 -7.67 3.29
C LEU A 137 19.36 -6.19 3.63
N PRO A 138 19.44 -5.30 2.63
CA PRO A 138 19.59 -3.87 2.87
C PRO A 138 18.38 -3.31 3.64
N CYS A 139 18.61 -2.29 4.47
CA CYS A 139 17.50 -1.61 5.13
C CYS A 139 16.59 -0.91 4.10
N TRP A 140 15.31 -0.78 4.44
CA TRP A 140 14.31 -0.20 3.55
C TRP A 140 14.69 1.20 3.06
N GLN A 141 15.09 2.06 3.99
CA GLN A 141 15.45 3.45 3.69
C GLN A 141 16.63 3.54 2.71
N ASP A 142 17.66 2.72 2.89
CA ASP A 142 18.87 2.75 2.06
C ASP A 142 18.57 2.32 0.62
N TYR A 143 17.89 1.19 0.44
CA TYR A 143 17.62 0.71 -0.92
C TYR A 143 16.61 1.62 -1.64
N VAL A 144 15.59 2.15 -0.93
CA VAL A 144 14.64 3.12 -1.51
C VAL A 144 15.38 4.38 -1.94
N SER A 145 16.25 4.93 -1.10
CA SER A 145 17.06 6.10 -1.44
C SER A 145 17.99 5.85 -2.63
N SER A 146 18.55 4.66 -2.76
CA SER A 146 19.39 4.29 -3.91
C SER A 146 18.60 4.18 -5.21
N LEU A 147 17.43 3.54 -5.18
CA LEU A 147 16.57 3.36 -6.36
C LEU A 147 15.91 4.67 -6.80
N ALA A 148 15.66 5.60 -5.86
CA ALA A 148 15.13 6.92 -6.14
C ALA A 148 16.08 7.79 -6.98
N GLN A 149 17.38 7.45 -7.05
CA GLN A 149 18.35 8.15 -7.91
C GLN A 149 18.25 7.74 -9.38
N LEU A 150 17.60 6.59 -9.66
CA LEU A 150 17.39 6.13 -11.01
C LEU A 150 16.19 6.87 -11.61
N ASP A 151 16.31 7.34 -12.85
CA ASP A 151 15.12 7.72 -13.61
C ASP A 151 14.27 6.48 -13.95
N LYS A 152 13.10 6.71 -14.56
CA LYS A 152 12.13 5.65 -14.87
C LYS A 152 12.70 4.59 -15.82
N ASP A 153 13.57 5.00 -16.75
CA ASP A 153 14.15 4.09 -17.74
C ASP A 153 15.29 3.28 -17.15
N ALA A 154 16.17 3.91 -16.37
CA ALA A 154 17.23 3.25 -15.62
C ALA A 154 16.66 2.26 -14.60
N PHE A 155 15.58 2.61 -13.89
CA PHE A 155 14.89 1.70 -12.97
C PHE A 155 14.31 0.48 -13.72
N ARG A 156 13.64 0.72 -14.87
CA ARG A 156 13.13 -0.36 -15.72
C ARG A 156 14.25 -1.27 -16.23
N GLN A 157 15.35 -0.71 -16.70
CA GLN A 157 16.51 -1.48 -17.17
C GLN A 157 17.14 -2.29 -16.03
N THR A 158 17.19 -1.75 -14.81
CA THR A 158 17.66 -2.45 -13.62
C THR A 158 16.82 -3.71 -13.34
N ILE A 159 15.49 -3.59 -13.40
CA ILE A 159 14.60 -4.75 -13.27
C ILE A 159 14.83 -5.78 -14.40
N TYR A 160 15.00 -5.34 -15.65
CA TYR A 160 15.27 -6.25 -16.75
C TYR A 160 16.63 -6.94 -16.63
N ALA A 161 17.67 -6.24 -16.16
CA ALA A 161 18.97 -6.83 -15.87
C ALA A 161 18.84 -7.93 -14.82
N PHE A 162 18.11 -7.69 -13.72
CA PHE A 162 17.78 -8.71 -12.75
C PHE A 162 17.00 -9.87 -13.35
N MET A 163 15.94 -9.61 -14.13
CA MET A 163 15.17 -10.67 -14.77
C MET A 163 16.04 -11.53 -15.69
N ASN A 164 17.04 -10.95 -16.37
CA ASN A 164 17.93 -11.68 -17.26
C ASN A 164 18.86 -12.66 -16.54
N THR A 165 19.16 -12.44 -15.26
CA THR A 165 19.95 -13.41 -14.46
C THR A 165 19.13 -14.62 -13.99
N ARG A 166 17.81 -14.60 -14.16
CA ARG A 166 16.90 -15.61 -13.59
C ARG A 166 16.49 -16.69 -14.60
N PRO A 167 16.21 -17.93 -14.16
CA PRO A 167 15.62 -18.95 -15.02
C PRO A 167 14.28 -18.54 -15.62
N THR A 168 13.95 -19.12 -16.78
CA THR A 168 12.62 -19.01 -17.40
C THR A 168 11.53 -19.44 -16.41
N GLY A 169 10.38 -18.77 -16.41
CA GLY A 169 9.28 -19.03 -15.47
C GLY A 169 9.47 -18.42 -14.06
N HIS A 170 10.72 -18.14 -13.65
CA HIS A 170 11.03 -17.60 -12.32
C HIS A 170 11.45 -16.13 -12.33
N LYS A 171 11.19 -15.42 -13.44
CA LYS A 171 11.66 -14.05 -13.69
C LYS A 171 11.15 -13.01 -12.69
N LEU A 172 9.96 -13.20 -12.13
CA LEU A 172 9.29 -12.26 -11.23
C LEU A 172 9.06 -12.90 -9.85
N PRO A 173 10.05 -12.91 -8.95
CA PRO A 173 9.86 -13.43 -7.60
C PRO A 173 8.79 -12.63 -6.84
N LEU A 174 8.06 -13.31 -5.97
CA LEU A 174 7.06 -12.73 -5.08
C LEU A 174 7.71 -12.41 -3.72
N ARG A 175 7.24 -11.36 -3.04
CA ARG A 175 7.50 -11.23 -1.59
C ARG A 175 6.70 -12.29 -0.84
N LEU A 176 7.01 -12.46 0.44
CA LEU A 176 6.26 -13.39 1.29
C LEU A 176 4.74 -13.13 1.24
N THR A 177 4.31 -11.89 1.45
CA THR A 177 2.88 -11.53 1.48
C THR A 177 2.22 -11.57 0.11
N ASP A 178 2.97 -11.33 -0.97
CA ASP A 178 2.42 -11.43 -2.34
C ASP A 178 2.02 -12.88 -2.66
N ALA A 179 2.86 -13.84 -2.26
CA ALA A 179 2.57 -15.26 -2.44
C ALA A 179 1.34 -15.69 -1.61
N GLN A 180 1.23 -15.21 -0.37
CA GLN A 180 0.10 -15.52 0.52
C GLN A 180 -1.23 -14.98 0.00
N THR A 181 -1.21 -13.80 -0.61
CA THR A 181 -2.42 -13.08 -1.04
C THR A 181 -2.73 -13.23 -2.54
N ALA A 182 -1.90 -14.00 -3.25
CA ALA A 182 -1.92 -14.09 -4.72
C ALA A 182 -1.87 -12.70 -5.38
N ALA A 183 -1.04 -11.79 -4.84
CA ALA A 183 -0.75 -10.50 -5.43
C ALA A 183 0.33 -10.61 -6.52
N GLN A 184 0.55 -9.52 -7.26
CA GLN A 184 1.58 -9.47 -8.29
C GLN A 184 2.96 -9.16 -7.70
N SER A 185 4.01 -9.69 -8.31
CA SER A 185 5.38 -9.29 -7.99
C SER A 185 5.55 -7.77 -8.11
N PRO A 186 6.16 -7.09 -7.12
CA PRO A 186 6.52 -5.67 -7.19
C PRO A 186 7.48 -5.33 -8.33
N LEU A 187 8.04 -6.33 -9.02
CA LEU A 187 8.91 -6.15 -10.18
C LEU A 187 8.14 -6.15 -11.50
N ARG A 188 6.81 -6.33 -11.48
CA ARG A 188 5.99 -6.30 -12.70
C ARG A 188 5.88 -4.86 -13.23
N LEU A 189 6.26 -4.69 -14.50
CA LEU A 189 6.29 -3.39 -15.18
C LEU A 189 5.21 -3.19 -16.24
N ASN A 190 4.44 -4.23 -16.60
CA ASN A 190 3.45 -4.22 -17.69
C ASN A 190 2.11 -4.79 -17.21
N TYR A 191 1.01 -4.38 -17.86
CA TYR A 191 -0.40 -4.67 -17.53
C TYR A 191 -0.85 -4.11 -16.18
N VAL A 192 -0.28 -4.63 -15.09
CA VAL A 192 -0.45 -4.11 -13.73
C VAL A 192 0.93 -3.63 -13.28
N PRO A 193 1.31 -2.37 -13.60
CA PRO A 193 2.68 -1.90 -13.50
C PRO A 193 3.07 -1.51 -12.07
N VAL A 194 2.85 -2.40 -11.09
CA VAL A 194 3.10 -2.13 -9.67
C VAL A 194 4.55 -1.75 -9.37
N GLY A 195 5.53 -2.22 -10.15
CA GLY A 195 6.92 -1.76 -10.01
C GLY A 195 7.12 -0.30 -10.41
N ARG A 196 6.34 0.20 -11.39
CA ARG A 196 6.35 1.63 -11.72
C ARG A 196 5.67 2.46 -10.63
N MET A 197 4.65 1.91 -9.97
CA MET A 197 3.98 2.55 -8.83
C MET A 197 4.94 2.66 -7.65
N PHE A 198 5.64 1.58 -7.31
CA PHE A 198 6.71 1.58 -6.31
C PHE A 198 7.72 2.70 -6.56
N HIS A 199 8.33 2.75 -7.74
CA HIS A 199 9.37 3.74 -8.07
C HIS A 199 8.86 5.18 -8.04
N ALA A 200 7.61 5.40 -8.45
CA ALA A 200 7.03 6.73 -8.51
C ALA A 200 6.56 7.26 -7.13
N LEU A 201 6.03 6.40 -6.26
CA LEU A 201 5.34 6.83 -5.04
C LEU A 201 6.15 6.56 -3.76
N VAL A 202 6.90 5.46 -3.67
CA VAL A 202 7.62 5.12 -2.43
C VAL A 202 8.66 6.17 -2.03
N PRO A 203 9.49 6.72 -2.96
CA PRO A 203 10.38 7.83 -2.63
C PRO A 203 9.66 9.08 -2.12
N LEU A 204 8.46 9.37 -2.67
CA LEU A 204 7.62 10.48 -2.21
C LEU A 204 7.14 10.25 -0.77
N LEU A 205 6.60 9.06 -0.47
CA LEU A 205 6.19 8.69 0.89
C LEU A 205 7.35 8.81 1.88
N ALA A 206 8.55 8.33 1.50
CA ALA A 206 9.75 8.44 2.32
C ALA A 206 10.13 9.91 2.60
N SER A 207 10.08 10.78 1.58
CA SER A 207 10.41 12.20 1.74
C SER A 207 9.44 12.97 2.65
N CYS A 208 8.20 12.51 2.78
CA CYS A 208 7.18 13.17 3.59
C CYS A 208 7.31 12.91 5.11
N GLY A 209 8.23 12.05 5.55
CA GLY A 209 8.41 11.74 6.99
C GLY A 209 7.34 10.82 7.60
N ILE A 210 6.38 10.36 6.79
CA ILE A 210 5.24 9.52 7.18
C ILE A 210 5.72 8.23 7.84
N ASN A 211 5.00 7.80 8.88
CA ASN A 211 5.18 6.51 9.52
C ASN A 211 4.75 5.39 8.58
N ILE A 212 5.65 4.45 8.29
CA ILE A 212 5.35 3.24 7.52
C ILE A 212 5.63 2.05 8.44
N PRO A 213 4.61 1.40 9.01
CA PRO A 213 4.80 0.28 9.92
C PRO A 213 5.72 -0.80 9.32
N LEU A 214 6.58 -1.38 10.17
CA LEU A 214 7.67 -2.33 9.84
C LEU A 214 8.83 -1.75 9.02
N LEU A 215 8.56 -0.98 7.97
CA LEU A 215 9.58 -0.54 7.01
C LEU A 215 10.31 0.73 7.45
N ARG A 216 9.56 1.68 8.02
CA ARG A 216 10.05 2.97 8.49
C ARG A 216 9.18 3.46 9.65
N PRO A 217 9.28 2.82 10.83
CA PRO A 217 8.57 3.28 12.01
C PRO A 217 9.05 4.67 12.42
N THR A 218 8.12 5.61 12.57
CA THR A 218 8.38 6.98 13.07
C THR A 218 7.33 7.36 14.11
N THR A 219 7.53 8.48 14.80
CA THR A 219 6.52 9.04 15.72
C THR A 219 5.50 9.94 15.01
N ASP A 220 5.54 10.02 13.67
CA ASP A 220 4.61 10.85 12.90
C ASP A 220 3.19 10.27 12.99
N SER A 221 2.22 11.12 13.30
CA SER A 221 0.79 10.77 13.39
C SER A 221 0.15 10.42 12.04
N ARG A 222 0.87 10.66 10.94
CA ARG A 222 0.49 10.31 9.57
C ARG A 222 1.06 8.94 9.25
N THR A 223 0.19 7.97 8.98
CA THR A 223 0.57 6.58 8.74
C THR A 223 0.18 6.14 7.34
N ALA A 224 1.10 5.51 6.62
CA ALA A 224 0.80 4.85 5.34
C ALA A 224 0.96 3.33 5.50
N ILE A 225 0.01 2.57 4.98
CA ILE A 225 0.05 1.12 4.91
C ILE A 225 -0.19 0.65 3.48
N GLU A 226 0.39 -0.50 3.16
CA GLU A 226 0.08 -1.23 1.94
C GLU A 226 -1.19 -2.06 2.15
N VAL A 227 -2.18 -1.91 1.27
CA VAL A 227 -3.41 -2.72 1.26
C VAL A 227 -3.60 -3.33 -0.12
N TYR A 228 -4.40 -4.39 -0.20
CA TYR A 228 -4.69 -5.04 -1.48
C TYR A 228 -6.21 -5.23 -1.64
N PRO A 229 -6.91 -4.34 -2.38
CA PRO A 229 -8.37 -4.31 -2.45
C PRO A 229 -8.97 -5.61 -2.99
N ALA A 230 -8.22 -6.36 -3.79
CA ALA A 230 -8.63 -7.67 -4.29
C ALA A 230 -8.94 -8.68 -3.17
N LEU A 231 -8.34 -8.56 -1.97
CA LEU A 231 -8.68 -9.41 -0.82
C LEU A 231 -10.14 -9.24 -0.41
N ALA A 232 -10.58 -8.00 -0.20
CA ALA A 232 -11.96 -7.68 0.13
C ALA A 232 -12.90 -8.00 -1.04
N ALA A 233 -12.52 -7.64 -2.27
CA ALA A 233 -13.36 -7.89 -3.43
C ALA A 233 -13.62 -9.40 -3.66
N ARG A 234 -12.59 -10.24 -3.53
CA ARG A 234 -12.73 -11.71 -3.63
C ARG A 234 -13.62 -12.27 -2.53
N ALA A 235 -13.51 -11.74 -1.32
CA ALA A 235 -14.31 -12.19 -0.19
C ALA A 235 -15.80 -11.81 -0.34
N VAL A 236 -16.09 -10.66 -0.95
CA VAL A 236 -17.46 -10.19 -1.19
C VAL A 236 -18.09 -10.84 -2.43
N LEU A 237 -17.37 -10.89 -3.55
CA LEU A 237 -17.92 -11.31 -4.85
C LEU A 237 -17.61 -12.76 -5.23
N GLY A 238 -16.71 -13.43 -4.52
CA GLY A 238 -16.10 -14.68 -4.95
C GLY A 238 -14.95 -14.48 -5.94
N ASN A 239 -14.39 -15.60 -6.44
CA ASN A 239 -13.18 -15.62 -7.25
C ASN A 239 -13.44 -16.17 -8.68
N PRO A 240 -12.97 -15.50 -9.77
CA PRO A 240 -12.32 -14.19 -9.80
C PRO A 240 -13.32 -13.02 -9.80
N PRO A 241 -12.99 -11.91 -9.11
CA PRO A 241 -13.86 -10.75 -9.04
C PRO A 241 -13.81 -9.98 -10.38
N ARG A 242 -14.90 -10.04 -11.17
CA ARG A 242 -14.98 -9.36 -12.49
C ARG A 242 -15.71 -8.02 -12.42
N TYR A 243 -15.23 -7.10 -11.58
CA TYR A 243 -15.83 -5.76 -11.41
C TYR A 243 -14.96 -4.61 -11.97
N LYS A 244 -13.65 -4.82 -12.08
CA LYS A 244 -12.63 -3.90 -12.64
C LYS A 244 -12.05 -4.47 -13.95
N ASP A 245 -11.53 -3.58 -14.81
CA ASP A 245 -10.76 -3.86 -16.04
C ASP A 245 -11.34 -4.93 -16.99
N GLY A 246 -11.74 -4.52 -18.20
CA GLY A 246 -12.13 -5.47 -19.24
C GLY A 246 -12.58 -4.82 -20.54
N THR A 247 -12.96 -5.64 -21.51
CA THR A 247 -13.36 -5.17 -22.84
C THR A 247 -14.70 -4.43 -22.81
N GLY A 248 -15.02 -3.70 -23.89
CA GLY A 248 -16.33 -3.03 -24.02
C GLY A 248 -17.51 -4.00 -23.93
N ALA A 249 -17.36 -5.22 -24.46
CA ALA A 249 -18.38 -6.27 -24.41
C ALA A 249 -18.75 -6.71 -22.98
N GLN A 250 -17.83 -6.53 -22.03
CA GLN A 250 -18.01 -6.92 -20.62
C GLN A 250 -18.49 -5.75 -19.73
N ARG A 251 -18.78 -4.58 -20.31
CA ARG A 251 -19.09 -3.36 -19.54
C ARG A 251 -20.30 -3.54 -18.62
N GLN A 252 -21.39 -4.13 -19.12
CA GLN A 252 -22.61 -4.33 -18.33
C GLN A 252 -22.37 -5.29 -17.15
N GLN A 253 -21.67 -6.41 -17.40
CA GLN A 253 -21.30 -7.37 -16.35
C GLN A 253 -20.46 -6.72 -15.25
N ARG A 254 -19.46 -5.90 -15.63
CA ARG A 254 -18.64 -5.17 -14.64
C ARG A 254 -19.44 -4.16 -13.84
N THR A 255 -20.37 -3.44 -14.47
CA THR A 255 -21.26 -2.52 -13.75
C THR A 255 -22.16 -3.26 -12.76
N GLN A 256 -22.72 -4.40 -13.15
CA GLN A 256 -23.51 -5.25 -12.25
C GLN A 256 -22.67 -5.78 -11.08
N ALA A 257 -21.44 -6.26 -11.35
CA ALA A 257 -20.53 -6.72 -10.31
C ALA A 257 -20.11 -5.60 -9.34
N ARG A 258 -19.88 -4.37 -9.84
CA ARG A 258 -19.64 -3.19 -8.98
C ARG A 258 -20.86 -2.84 -8.13
N ALA A 259 -22.07 -2.92 -8.68
CA ALA A 259 -23.29 -2.69 -7.90
C ALA A 259 -23.43 -3.73 -6.77
N ALA A 260 -23.26 -5.02 -7.09
CA ALA A 260 -23.30 -6.10 -6.11
C ALA A 260 -22.22 -5.94 -5.01
N LEU A 261 -21.00 -5.53 -5.40
CA LEU A 261 -19.92 -5.23 -4.45
C LEU A 261 -20.34 -4.13 -3.47
N LEU A 262 -20.79 -2.99 -3.99
CA LEU A 262 -21.15 -1.82 -3.19
C LEU A 262 -22.35 -2.09 -2.27
N GLU A 263 -23.31 -2.92 -2.72
CA GLU A 263 -24.47 -3.33 -1.94
C GLU A 263 -24.10 -4.27 -0.79
N ALA A 264 -23.24 -5.26 -1.05
CA ALA A 264 -22.85 -6.26 -0.04
C ALA A 264 -21.78 -5.78 0.94
N LEU A 265 -20.97 -4.78 0.56
CA LEU A 265 -19.82 -4.33 1.33
C LEU A 265 -20.14 -3.90 2.78
N PRO A 266 -21.21 -3.14 3.07
CA PRO A 266 -21.53 -2.74 4.45
C PRO A 266 -21.80 -3.93 5.39
N GLU A 267 -22.51 -4.95 4.91
CA GLU A 267 -22.78 -6.16 5.71
C GLU A 267 -21.53 -7.02 5.89
N TYR A 268 -20.73 -7.13 4.83
CA TYR A 268 -19.45 -7.81 4.89
C TYR A 268 -18.51 -7.17 5.94
N CYS A 269 -18.41 -5.84 5.97
CA CYS A 269 -17.58 -5.10 6.93
C CYS A 269 -18.01 -5.35 8.39
N ARG A 270 -19.33 -5.39 8.64
CA ARG A 270 -19.87 -5.73 9.97
C ARG A 270 -19.50 -7.15 10.37
N THR A 271 -19.59 -8.10 9.46
CA THR A 271 -19.30 -9.51 9.74
C THR A 271 -17.82 -9.76 10.02
N ILE A 272 -16.91 -9.25 9.18
CA ILE A 272 -15.49 -9.62 9.26
C ILE A 272 -14.73 -8.92 10.39
N GLY A 273 -15.17 -7.73 10.80
CA GLY A 273 -14.44 -6.93 11.77
C GLY A 273 -15.30 -5.96 12.55
N GLY A 274 -16.62 -6.18 12.60
CA GLY A 274 -17.56 -5.33 13.33
C GLY A 274 -17.70 -3.91 12.77
N LEU A 275 -17.16 -3.62 11.58
CA LEU A 275 -17.03 -2.25 11.06
C LEU A 275 -18.33 -1.83 10.40
N ALA A 276 -18.98 -0.81 10.95
CA ALA A 276 -20.09 -0.15 10.27
C ALA A 276 -19.55 0.75 9.15
N LEU A 277 -20.02 0.54 7.93
CA LEU A 277 -19.67 1.37 6.78
C LEU A 277 -20.84 2.29 6.42
N SER A 278 -20.57 3.59 6.43
CA SER A 278 -21.48 4.63 5.97
C SER A 278 -20.83 5.36 4.80
N VAL A 279 -21.47 5.34 3.63
CA VAL A 279 -20.99 6.06 2.44
C VAL A 279 -22.05 7.07 2.05
N ARG A 280 -21.64 8.32 1.81
CA ARG A 280 -22.55 9.38 1.36
C ARG A 280 -23.29 8.94 0.08
N PRO A 281 -24.63 9.03 0.00
CA PRO A 281 -25.43 8.46 -1.09
C PRO A 281 -24.97 8.85 -2.51
N GLN A 282 -24.54 10.10 -2.69
CA GLN A 282 -24.08 10.62 -3.98
C GLN A 282 -22.82 9.91 -4.49
N LEU A 283 -21.97 9.42 -3.58
CA LEU A 283 -20.72 8.75 -3.94
C LEU A 283 -20.95 7.36 -4.55
N TYR A 284 -22.05 6.67 -4.18
CA TYR A 284 -22.42 5.40 -4.83
C TYR A 284 -22.64 5.59 -6.32
N GLN A 285 -23.33 6.66 -6.72
CA GLN A 285 -23.56 6.96 -8.14
C GLN A 285 -22.25 7.25 -8.87
N THR A 286 -21.35 8.01 -8.25
CA THR A 286 -20.00 8.25 -8.79
C THR A 286 -19.23 6.94 -9.00
N MET A 287 -19.23 6.04 -8.01
CA MET A 287 -18.54 4.75 -8.12
C MET A 287 -19.15 3.83 -9.17
N LEU A 288 -20.46 3.86 -9.37
CA LEU A 288 -21.14 3.09 -10.42
C LEU A 288 -20.85 3.64 -11.82
N GLN A 289 -20.72 4.96 -11.96
CA GLN A 289 -20.40 5.62 -13.22
C GLN A 289 -18.92 5.49 -13.62
N ASP A 290 -18.02 5.29 -12.65
CA ASP A 290 -16.60 5.07 -12.89
C ASP A 290 -16.32 3.71 -13.56
N THR A 291 -16.29 3.68 -14.90
CA THR A 291 -16.12 2.44 -15.66
C THR A 291 -14.80 1.71 -15.44
N ALA A 292 -13.77 2.38 -14.92
CA ALA A 292 -12.50 1.75 -14.57
C ALA A 292 -12.63 0.98 -13.25
N GLY A 293 -13.44 1.47 -12.32
CA GLY A 293 -13.61 0.89 -10.98
C GLY A 293 -12.56 1.39 -9.98
N ASP A 294 -11.83 2.45 -10.32
CA ASP A 294 -10.75 3.00 -9.50
C ASP A 294 -11.30 3.57 -8.17
N PHE A 295 -12.47 4.23 -8.19
CA PHE A 295 -13.10 4.69 -6.95
C PHE A 295 -13.67 3.56 -6.09
N ALA A 296 -14.08 2.45 -6.69
CA ALA A 296 -14.50 1.27 -5.93
C ALA A 296 -13.29 0.62 -5.23
N ASP A 297 -12.14 0.55 -5.91
CA ASP A 297 -10.89 0.09 -5.29
C ASP A 297 -10.40 1.03 -4.20
N ALA A 298 -10.51 2.35 -4.41
CA ALA A 298 -10.20 3.33 -3.37
C ALA A 298 -11.09 3.15 -2.13
N LEU A 299 -12.39 2.86 -2.30
CA LEU A 299 -13.29 2.53 -1.19
C LEU A 299 -12.85 1.24 -0.47
N LEU A 300 -12.52 0.18 -1.21
CA LEU A 300 -12.02 -1.07 -0.62
C LEU A 300 -10.71 -0.86 0.15
N CYS A 301 -9.81 -0.02 -0.38
CA CYS A 301 -8.60 0.38 0.32
C CYS A 301 -8.93 1.11 1.64
N ALA A 302 -9.93 1.99 1.66
CA ALA A 302 -10.34 2.72 2.87
C ALA A 302 -10.95 1.75 3.91
N VAL A 303 -11.75 0.79 3.46
CA VAL A 303 -12.31 -0.28 4.32
C VAL A 303 -11.21 -1.12 4.94
N LEU A 304 -10.26 -1.63 4.13
CA LEU A 304 -9.11 -2.40 4.63
C LEU A 304 -8.28 -1.58 5.61
N THR A 305 -8.12 -0.28 5.35
CA THR A 305 -7.40 0.63 6.25
C THR A 305 -8.12 0.78 7.59
N ALA A 306 -9.44 0.97 7.59
CA ALA A 306 -10.20 1.06 8.83
C ALA A 306 -10.19 -0.26 9.63
N LEU A 307 -10.30 -1.41 8.96
CA LEU A 307 -10.14 -2.73 9.60
C LEU A 307 -8.73 -2.90 10.20
N ALA A 308 -7.69 -2.42 9.52
CA ALA A 308 -6.33 -2.41 10.02
C ALA A 308 -6.15 -1.53 11.27
N VAL A 309 -6.79 -0.36 11.34
CA VAL A 309 -6.83 0.48 12.55
C VAL A 309 -7.48 -0.27 13.71
N ARG A 310 -8.57 -0.98 13.46
CA ARG A 310 -9.32 -1.70 14.50
C ARG A 310 -8.54 -2.82 15.15
N ARG A 311 -7.62 -3.47 14.43
CA ARG A 311 -6.69 -4.44 15.03
C ARG A 311 -5.62 -3.80 15.91
N ARG A 312 -5.49 -2.47 15.89
CA ARG A 312 -4.49 -1.65 16.62
C ARG A 312 -3.02 -1.91 16.25
N ASP A 313 -2.75 -2.81 15.31
CA ASP A 313 -1.44 -3.16 14.77
C ASP A 313 -1.22 -2.62 13.35
N ALA A 314 -2.08 -1.68 12.90
CA ALA A 314 -2.14 -1.20 11.52
C ALA A 314 -2.29 -2.34 10.50
N GLY A 315 -2.93 -3.45 10.89
CA GLY A 315 -3.17 -4.63 10.07
C GLY A 315 -1.92 -5.51 9.88
N MET A 316 -0.85 -5.27 10.63
CA MET A 316 0.36 -6.09 10.58
C MET A 316 0.15 -7.41 11.34
N PRO A 317 0.79 -8.52 10.95
CA PRO A 317 0.69 -9.77 11.70
C PRO A 317 1.26 -9.60 13.12
N PRO A 318 0.72 -10.30 14.14
CA PRO A 318 1.19 -10.17 15.52
C PRO A 318 2.68 -10.51 15.71
N VAL A 319 3.17 -11.46 14.91
CA VAL A 319 4.60 -11.83 14.86
C VAL A 319 5.05 -11.72 13.40
N PRO A 320 5.56 -10.56 12.97
CA PRO A 320 6.03 -10.38 11.60
C PRO A 320 7.21 -11.28 11.29
N HIS A 321 7.18 -11.91 10.11
CA HIS A 321 8.35 -12.63 9.61
C HIS A 321 9.48 -11.64 9.31
N LEU A 322 10.75 -12.00 9.58
CA LEU A 322 11.90 -11.09 9.43
C LEU A 322 12.00 -10.41 8.04
N LYS A 323 11.64 -11.12 6.97
CA LYS A 323 11.56 -10.56 5.60
C LYS A 323 10.62 -9.35 5.47
N MET A 324 9.55 -9.27 6.27
CA MET A 324 8.57 -8.18 6.17
C MET A 324 9.16 -6.81 6.55
N TYR A 325 10.23 -6.78 7.35
CA TYR A 325 10.97 -5.54 7.67
C TYR A 325 11.79 -5.00 6.49
N HIS A 326 11.91 -5.77 5.40
CA HIS A 326 12.63 -5.38 4.18
C HIS A 326 11.71 -5.35 2.95
N GLU A 327 10.88 -6.37 2.78
CA GLU A 327 9.99 -6.54 1.63
C GLU A 327 8.68 -5.74 1.77
N GLY A 328 8.31 -5.37 3.00
CA GLY A 328 7.00 -4.84 3.33
C GLY A 328 5.97 -5.93 3.59
N CYS A 329 4.73 -5.52 3.89
CA CYS A 329 3.63 -6.40 4.23
C CYS A 329 2.32 -5.81 3.71
N ILE A 330 1.53 -6.64 3.01
CA ILE A 330 0.13 -6.33 2.74
C ILE A 330 -0.63 -6.42 4.06
N ALA A 331 -1.24 -5.31 4.50
CA ALA A 331 -2.02 -5.27 5.73
C ALA A 331 -3.21 -6.24 5.64
N LEU A 332 -3.54 -6.85 6.78
CA LEU A 332 -4.62 -7.83 6.94
C LEU A 332 -4.41 -9.15 6.19
N GLN A 333 -3.23 -9.44 5.65
CA GLN A 333 -3.00 -10.68 4.90
C GLN A 333 -3.40 -11.94 5.69
N ASP A 334 -3.12 -11.98 6.99
CA ASP A 334 -3.44 -13.09 7.90
C ASP A 334 -4.94 -13.22 8.20
N MET A 335 -5.70 -12.12 8.10
CA MET A 335 -7.16 -12.12 8.24
C MET A 335 -7.85 -12.80 7.04
N PHE A 336 -7.35 -12.56 5.82
CA PHE A 336 -7.94 -13.08 4.59
C PHE A 336 -7.31 -14.39 4.11
N CYS A 337 -6.06 -14.65 4.50
CA CYS A 337 -5.26 -15.79 4.09
C CYS A 337 -4.54 -16.36 5.32
N PRO A 338 -5.27 -16.94 6.29
CA PRO A 338 -4.69 -17.45 7.51
C PRO A 338 -3.64 -18.53 7.19
N PRO A 339 -2.54 -18.60 7.96
CA PRO A 339 -1.55 -19.66 7.78
C PRO A 339 -2.24 -21.02 7.91
N GLN A 340 -1.98 -21.91 6.95
CA GLN A 340 -2.44 -23.29 7.06
C GLN A 340 -1.84 -23.87 8.34
N PRO A 341 -2.61 -24.56 9.20
CA PRO A 341 -2.05 -25.24 10.35
C PRO A 341 -0.95 -26.17 9.82
N HIS A 342 0.26 -26.09 10.38
CA HIS A 342 1.33 -27.01 10.03
C HIS A 342 0.79 -28.43 10.17
N GLY A 343 0.58 -29.09 9.04
CA GLY A 343 0.11 -30.47 9.02
C GLY A 343 1.05 -31.30 9.86
N SER A 344 0.51 -31.93 10.90
CA SER A 344 1.09 -33.13 11.48
C SER A 344 1.57 -34.02 10.33
N GLY A 345 2.86 -34.31 10.28
CA GLY A 345 3.50 -35.01 9.16
C GLY A 345 2.70 -36.23 8.74
N THR A 346 2.08 -36.14 7.56
CA THR A 346 1.53 -37.31 6.87
C THR A 346 2.71 -38.03 6.24
N THR A 347 3.08 -39.15 6.85
CA THR A 347 3.95 -40.17 6.29
C THR A 347 3.48 -40.53 4.87
N ALA A 348 4.37 -40.41 3.90
CA ALA A 348 4.14 -40.92 2.55
C ALA A 348 3.98 -42.47 2.60
N PRO A 349 3.02 -43.07 1.87
CA PRO A 349 3.03 -44.50 1.66
C PRO A 349 4.13 -44.87 0.65
N ALA A 350 4.71 -46.05 0.89
CA ALA A 350 5.91 -46.62 0.27
C ALA A 350 5.84 -46.81 -1.25
#